data_AF-A0A933ZSB2-F1
#
_entry.id   AF-A0A933ZSB2-F1
#
_cell.length_a   1.000
_cell.length_b   1.000
_cell.length_c   1.000
_cell.angle_alpha   90.00
_cell.angle_beta   90.00
_cell.angle_gamma   90.00
#
_symmetry.space_group_name_H-M   'P 1'
#
loop_
_entity.id
_entity.type
_entity.pdbx_description
1 polymer ?
#
loop_
_entity_poly.entity_id
_entity_poly.type
_entity_poly.pdbx_seq_one_letter_code
_entity_poly.pdbx_strand_id
1 'polypeptide(L)'
;CGDTQGADPPGAQSEKPPWSDYRTPAAAEESLRRCEEAHRARVRRREEGDRTATRTSDEEPTLGMCIGRRFPFESLLKSGNGPKQALHTTVVTGRSEAADPRSLIVFYRSHLGSCGNLLESILESRDNERRKLVLQGDLSTSNLVTSPDLLARFEIRCIACTAHARRPFALWRDQDPVRCEYMLHLFLGLAMHEDQLDEFGRNERNVLAVRGAESREMWNDILVLAKDIAEGWSKATTLGVAARYVINHFDALTAYLDDPRLEPTNSLRERATYREAHRRQLHVPQQPRRPLRARRGTHHPPDRGGGRRPGA
;
A
#
# COMPACT_ATOMS: atom_id res chain seq x y z
N CYS A 1 2.06 49.43 -39.52
CA CYS A 1 1.43 48.80 -38.35
C CYS A 1 0.42 47.78 -38.84
N GLY A 2 0.76 46.49 -38.76
CA GLY A 2 -0.11 45.40 -39.14
C GLY A 2 0.10 44.27 -38.15
N ASP A 3 -0.70 44.26 -37.08
CA ASP A 3 -0.67 43.25 -36.04
C ASP A 3 -1.31 41.96 -36.58
N THR A 4 -0.46 40.99 -36.92
CA THR A 4 -0.90 39.62 -37.21
C THR A 4 -1.07 38.90 -35.88
N GLN A 5 -2.32 38.80 -35.43
CA GLN A 5 -2.73 37.90 -34.35
C GLN A 5 -2.52 36.46 -34.81
N GLY A 6 -1.38 35.87 -34.45
CA GLY A 6 -1.13 34.45 -34.60
C GLY A 6 -2.07 33.67 -33.69
N ALA A 7 -2.98 32.90 -34.28
CA ALA A 7 -3.81 31.95 -33.55
C ALA A 7 -2.91 30.91 -32.86
N ASP A 8 -3.08 30.72 -31.55
CA ASP A 8 -2.44 29.63 -30.83
C ASP A 8 -2.80 28.29 -31.51
N PRO A 9 -1.83 27.38 -31.74
CA PRO A 9 -2.12 26.08 -32.31
C PRO A 9 -3.14 25.34 -31.42
N PRO A 10 -4.09 24.60 -32.02
CA PRO A 10 -5.10 23.86 -31.26
C PRO A 10 -4.41 23.03 -30.20
N GLY A 11 -4.69 23.36 -28.93
CA GLY A 11 -4.02 22.76 -27.78
C GLY A 11 -4.07 21.25 -27.91
N ALA A 12 -2.89 20.62 -27.96
CA ALA A 12 -2.75 19.17 -27.92
C ALA A 12 -3.59 18.68 -26.73
N GLN A 13 -4.71 18.01 -27.03
CA GLN A 13 -5.52 17.37 -26.01
C GLN A 13 -4.55 16.48 -25.25
N SER A 14 -4.33 16.77 -23.97
CA SER A 14 -3.39 15.98 -23.18
C SER A 14 -3.87 14.54 -23.28
N GLU A 15 -3.07 13.67 -23.88
CA GLU A 15 -3.42 12.27 -24.03
C GLU A 15 -3.92 11.78 -22.67
N LYS A 16 -5.16 11.24 -22.69
CA LYS A 16 -5.76 10.70 -21.48
C LYS A 16 -4.74 9.78 -20.83
N PRO A 17 -4.42 9.98 -19.54
CA PRO A 17 -3.40 9.18 -18.91
C PRO A 17 -3.82 7.71 -19.02
N PRO A 18 -2.89 6.78 -19.30
CA PRO A 18 -3.20 5.41 -19.72
C PRO A 18 -4.03 4.60 -18.71
N TRP A 19 -4.19 5.08 -17.47
CA TRP A 19 -5.00 4.48 -16.42
C TRP A 19 -6.45 5.00 -16.36
N SER A 20 -6.83 6.01 -17.15
CA SER A 20 -8.17 6.64 -17.05
C SER A 20 -9.30 5.69 -17.41
N ASP A 21 -9.02 4.70 -18.24
CA ASP A 21 -10.05 3.95 -18.96
C ASP A 21 -10.58 2.74 -18.18
N TYR A 22 -10.02 2.43 -17.00
CA TYR A 22 -10.44 1.28 -16.18
C TYR A 22 -10.56 1.60 -14.68
N ARG A 23 -10.90 2.86 -14.33
CA ARG A 23 -11.08 3.27 -12.92
C ARG A 23 -12.20 2.49 -12.20
N THR A 24 -13.24 2.12 -12.92
CA THR A 24 -14.37 1.34 -12.38
C THR A 24 -14.46 -0.01 -13.10
N PRO A 25 -15.06 -1.03 -12.46
CA PRO A 25 -15.34 -2.31 -13.11
C PRO A 25 -16.10 -2.15 -14.43
N ALA A 26 -17.09 -1.25 -14.49
CA ALA A 26 -17.85 -0.97 -15.71
C ALA A 26 -16.99 -0.34 -16.83
N ALA A 27 -16.11 0.60 -16.50
CA ALA A 27 -15.19 1.20 -17.47
C ALA A 27 -14.16 0.18 -17.97
N ALA A 28 -13.69 -0.71 -17.09
CA ALA A 28 -12.83 -1.82 -17.45
C ALA A 28 -13.55 -2.81 -18.38
N GLU A 29 -14.79 -3.18 -18.08
CA GLU A 29 -15.62 -4.06 -18.92
C GLU A 29 -15.85 -3.46 -20.32
N GLU A 30 -16.20 -2.17 -20.40
CA GLU A 30 -16.35 -1.47 -21.68
C GLU A 30 -15.05 -1.48 -22.49
N SER A 31 -13.91 -1.28 -21.83
CA SER A 31 -12.61 -1.35 -22.49
C SER A 31 -12.29 -2.76 -23.02
N LEU A 32 -12.63 -3.81 -22.27
CA LEU A 32 -12.49 -5.19 -22.74
C LEU A 32 -13.39 -5.46 -23.95
N ARG A 33 -14.64 -4.99 -23.92
CA ARG A 33 -15.57 -5.13 -25.04
C ARG A 33 -15.03 -4.47 -26.31
N ARG A 34 -14.45 -3.26 -26.19
CA ARG A 34 -13.80 -2.58 -27.31
C ARG A 34 -12.64 -3.38 -27.89
N CYS A 35 -11.82 -4.02 -27.04
CA CYS A 35 -10.76 -4.92 -27.50
C CYS A 35 -11.30 -6.13 -28.28
N GLU A 36 -12.36 -6.76 -27.77
CA GLU A 36 -13.01 -7.89 -28.43
C GLU A 36 -13.68 -7.51 -29.76
N GLU A 37 -14.30 -6.32 -29.82
CA GLU A 37 -14.87 -5.77 -31.06
C GLU A 37 -13.79 -5.46 -32.09
N ALA A 38 -12.69 -4.83 -31.70
CA ALA A 38 -11.54 -4.59 -32.58
C ALA A 38 -10.97 -5.91 -33.12
N HIS A 39 -10.85 -6.92 -32.26
CA HIS A 39 -10.40 -8.25 -32.64
C HIS A 39 -11.32 -8.89 -33.68
N ARG A 40 -12.63 -8.91 -33.41
CA ARG A 40 -13.65 -9.44 -34.33
C ARG A 40 -13.68 -8.69 -35.65
N ALA A 41 -13.53 -7.37 -35.63
CA ALA A 41 -13.48 -6.55 -36.83
C ALA A 41 -12.26 -6.89 -37.71
N ARG A 42 -11.08 -7.10 -37.10
CA ARG A 42 -9.89 -7.54 -37.84
C ARG A 42 -10.07 -8.93 -38.44
N VAL A 43 -10.59 -9.88 -37.67
CA VAL A 43 -10.83 -11.26 -38.16
C VAL A 43 -11.76 -11.23 -39.37
N ARG A 44 -12.87 -10.47 -39.30
CA ARG A 44 -13.81 -10.30 -40.42
C ARG A 44 -13.15 -9.70 -41.67
N ARG A 45 -12.35 -8.64 -41.53
CA ARG A 45 -11.61 -8.05 -42.66
C ARG A 45 -10.69 -9.07 -43.35
N ARG A 46 -10.01 -9.91 -42.57
CA ARG A 46 -9.17 -10.98 -43.14
C ARG A 46 -9.98 -12.02 -43.92
N GLU A 47 -11.15 -12.40 -43.40
CA GLU A 47 -12.06 -13.33 -44.09
C GLU A 47 -12.60 -12.73 -45.40
N GLU A 48 -12.82 -11.41 -45.43
CA GLU A 48 -13.19 -10.63 -46.62
C GLU A 48 -12.03 -10.41 -47.62
N GLY A 49 -10.84 -10.97 -47.34
CA GLY A 49 -9.69 -10.95 -48.25
C GLY A 49 -8.69 -9.82 -48.01
N ASP A 50 -8.90 -8.98 -46.99
CA ASP A 50 -7.94 -7.95 -46.62
C ASP A 50 -6.72 -8.54 -45.90
N ARG A 51 -5.69 -8.83 -46.69
CA ARG A 51 -4.39 -9.34 -46.20
C ARG A 51 -3.59 -8.31 -45.41
N THR A 52 -3.96 -7.02 -45.47
CA THR A 52 -3.26 -5.95 -44.74
C THR A 52 -3.76 -5.77 -43.31
N ALA A 53 -4.87 -6.42 -42.93
CA ALA A 53 -5.40 -6.39 -41.59
C ALA A 53 -4.46 -7.10 -40.58
N THR A 54 -3.55 -6.34 -39.97
CA THR A 54 -2.61 -6.81 -38.95
C THR A 54 -3.15 -6.56 -37.54
N ARG A 55 -2.72 -7.40 -36.58
CA ARG A 55 -3.09 -7.26 -35.18
C ARG A 55 -2.63 -5.91 -34.63
N THR A 56 -3.51 -5.18 -33.97
CA THR A 56 -3.15 -3.93 -33.27
C THR A 56 -3.09 -4.13 -31.75
N SER A 57 -2.45 -3.20 -31.05
CA SER A 57 -2.41 -3.19 -29.58
C SER A 57 -3.81 -3.05 -28.96
N ASP A 58 -4.75 -2.46 -29.69
CA ASP A 58 -6.12 -2.21 -29.20
C ASP A 58 -6.96 -3.50 -29.13
N GLU A 59 -6.51 -4.59 -29.76
CA GLU A 59 -7.17 -5.89 -29.69
C GLU A 59 -6.80 -6.69 -28.43
N GLU A 60 -5.72 -6.31 -27.76
CA GLU A 60 -5.22 -7.04 -26.59
C GLU A 60 -5.63 -6.34 -25.31
N PRO A 61 -6.50 -6.95 -24.49
CA PRO A 61 -6.84 -6.37 -23.21
C PRO A 61 -5.59 -6.33 -22.33
N THR A 62 -5.25 -5.16 -21.82
CA THR A 62 -4.12 -5.03 -20.91
C THR A 62 -4.40 -5.79 -19.61
N LEU A 63 -3.34 -6.28 -18.96
CA LEU A 63 -3.48 -6.90 -17.64
C LEU A 63 -4.17 -5.95 -16.63
N GLY A 64 -3.92 -4.64 -16.75
CA GLY A 64 -4.57 -3.61 -15.94
C GLY A 64 -6.09 -3.57 -16.13
N MET A 65 -6.58 -3.70 -17.36
CA MET A 65 -8.03 -3.80 -17.65
C MET A 65 -8.62 -5.08 -17.05
N CYS A 66 -7.98 -6.23 -17.26
CA CYS A 66 -8.44 -7.50 -16.71
C CYS A 66 -8.54 -7.47 -15.17
N ILE A 67 -7.55 -6.83 -14.52
CA ILE A 67 -7.49 -6.62 -13.08
C ILE A 67 -8.51 -5.58 -12.61
N GLY A 68 -8.70 -4.48 -13.36
CA GLY A 68 -9.64 -3.39 -13.06
C GLY A 68 -11.10 -3.83 -13.13
N ARG A 69 -11.41 -4.81 -13.99
CA ARG A 69 -12.72 -5.45 -14.06
C ARG A 69 -13.10 -6.15 -12.75
N ARG A 70 -12.15 -6.82 -12.10
CA ARG A 70 -12.40 -7.67 -10.93
C ARG A 70 -12.18 -6.98 -9.60
N PHE A 71 -11.20 -6.09 -9.54
CA PHE A 71 -10.96 -5.31 -8.35
C PHE A 71 -11.05 -3.84 -8.73
N PRO A 72 -11.88 -3.04 -8.06
CA PRO A 72 -12.09 -1.63 -8.40
C PRO A 72 -10.86 -0.78 -8.05
N PHE A 73 -10.56 0.25 -8.86
CA PHE A 73 -9.48 1.18 -8.54
C PHE A 73 -9.91 2.17 -7.44
N GLU A 74 -11.19 2.52 -7.39
CA GLU A 74 -11.75 3.45 -6.41
C GLU A 74 -12.72 2.72 -5.48
N SER A 75 -12.54 2.91 -4.17
CA SER A 75 -13.45 2.45 -3.13
C SER A 75 -14.25 3.62 -2.60
N LEU A 76 -15.52 3.39 -2.27
CA LEU A 76 -16.36 4.41 -1.65
C LEU A 76 -15.98 4.62 -0.18
N LEU A 77 -16.26 5.83 0.32
CA LEU A 77 -16.25 6.10 1.76
C LEU A 77 -17.31 5.23 2.45
N LYS A 78 -17.06 4.83 3.71
CA LYS A 78 -18.04 4.07 4.51
C LYS A 78 -19.37 4.82 4.67
N SER A 79 -19.34 6.15 4.61
CA SER A 79 -20.54 7.00 4.63
C SER A 79 -21.33 7.01 3.33
N GLY A 80 -20.78 6.46 2.23
CA GLY A 80 -21.36 6.55 0.90
C GLY A 80 -21.16 7.92 0.21
N ASN A 81 -20.60 8.92 0.89
CA ASN A 81 -20.48 10.31 0.40
C ASN A 81 -19.34 10.52 -0.62
N GLY A 82 -19.14 9.56 -1.52
CA GLY A 82 -18.16 9.64 -2.60
C GLY A 82 -16.92 8.76 -2.44
N PRO A 83 -15.94 8.89 -3.33
CA PRO A 83 -14.76 8.05 -3.38
C PRO A 83 -13.76 8.41 -2.27
N LYS A 84 -13.02 7.41 -1.80
CA LYS A 84 -11.82 7.64 -1.00
C LYS A 84 -10.79 8.40 -1.84
N GLN A 85 -10.06 9.31 -1.20
CA GLN A 85 -9.05 10.14 -1.89
C GLN A 85 -7.61 9.70 -1.63
N ALA A 86 -7.39 8.87 -0.61
CA ALA A 86 -6.05 8.39 -0.28
C ALA A 86 -5.62 7.30 -1.28
N LEU A 87 -4.52 7.54 -1.98
CA LEU A 87 -3.88 6.55 -2.84
C LEU A 87 -3.02 5.61 -1.99
N HIS A 88 -3.40 4.34 -1.96
CA HIS A 88 -2.65 3.29 -1.31
C HIS A 88 -2.04 2.36 -2.35
N THR A 89 -0.89 1.77 -2.02
CA THR A 89 -0.36 0.61 -2.75
C THR A 89 -0.38 -0.58 -1.80
N THR A 90 -1.15 -1.59 -2.16
CA THR A 90 -1.26 -2.83 -1.40
C THR A 90 -0.46 -3.92 -2.12
N VAL A 91 0.30 -4.67 -1.32
CA VAL A 91 1.01 -5.86 -1.78
C VAL A 91 0.36 -7.08 -1.16
N VAL A 92 -0.15 -7.96 -2.00
CA VAL A 92 -0.68 -9.26 -1.61
C VAL A 92 0.32 -10.31 -2.06
N THR A 93 0.73 -11.18 -1.14
CA THR A 93 1.60 -12.31 -1.45
C THR A 93 0.86 -13.61 -1.20
N GLY A 94 1.02 -14.58 -2.07
CA GLY A 94 0.48 -15.92 -1.92
C GLY A 94 1.39 -16.94 -2.58
N ARG A 95 1.05 -18.22 -2.49
CA ARG A 95 1.72 -19.29 -3.21
C ARG A 95 0.70 -20.05 -4.04
N SER A 96 1.01 -20.40 -5.29
CA SER A 96 0.12 -21.29 -6.06
C SER A 96 0.17 -22.71 -5.53
N GLU A 97 1.30 -23.12 -4.95
CA GLU A 97 1.48 -24.39 -4.25
C GLU A 97 2.00 -24.13 -2.83
N ALA A 98 1.19 -24.43 -1.81
CA ALA A 98 1.49 -24.04 -0.43
C ALA A 98 2.89 -24.53 0.04
N ALA A 99 3.30 -25.73 -0.37
CA ALA A 99 4.56 -26.35 0.01
C ALA A 99 5.77 -25.88 -0.80
N ASP A 100 5.60 -25.40 -2.05
CA ASP A 100 6.73 -24.98 -2.89
C ASP A 100 7.06 -23.49 -2.65
N PRO A 101 8.22 -23.14 -2.06
CA PRO A 101 8.62 -21.75 -1.87
C PRO A 101 8.82 -20.98 -3.18
N ARG A 102 9.07 -21.66 -4.30
CA ARG A 102 9.26 -21.04 -5.62
C ARG A 102 7.95 -20.61 -6.26
N SER A 103 6.81 -21.10 -5.74
CA SER A 103 5.48 -20.80 -6.25
C SER A 103 4.93 -19.44 -5.75
N LEU A 104 5.80 -18.59 -5.21
CA LEU A 104 5.42 -17.27 -4.67
C LEU A 104 4.85 -16.37 -5.77
N ILE A 105 3.62 -15.94 -5.56
CA ILE A 105 2.93 -14.92 -6.35
C ILE A 105 2.94 -13.62 -5.53
N VAL A 106 3.39 -12.55 -6.17
CA VAL A 106 3.34 -11.20 -5.59
C VAL A 106 2.46 -10.32 -6.47
N PHE A 107 1.39 -9.80 -5.88
CA PHE A 107 0.43 -8.92 -6.53
C PHE A 107 0.55 -7.52 -5.96
N TYR A 108 0.87 -6.55 -6.82
CA TYR A 108 0.91 -5.14 -6.47
C TYR A 108 -0.30 -4.44 -7.05
N ARG A 109 -0.97 -3.64 -6.22
CA ARG A 109 -2.07 -2.81 -6.71
C ARG A 109 -2.07 -1.46 -6.04
N SER A 110 -2.01 -0.41 -6.85
CA SER A 110 -2.37 0.93 -6.40
C SER A 110 -3.87 1.15 -6.57
N HIS A 111 -4.51 1.74 -5.56
CA HIS A 111 -5.95 2.00 -5.54
C HIS A 111 -6.30 3.13 -4.57
N LEU A 112 -7.44 3.78 -4.80
CA LEU A 112 -8.04 4.75 -3.91
C LEU A 112 -8.94 4.03 -2.90
N GLY A 113 -8.37 3.51 -1.82
CA GLY A 113 -9.06 2.63 -0.89
C GLY A 113 -8.17 2.16 0.25
N SER A 114 -8.72 1.46 1.25
CA SER A 114 -7.90 0.81 2.28
C SER A 114 -7.56 -0.63 1.89
N CYS A 115 -6.59 -1.25 2.56
CA CYS A 115 -6.25 -2.66 2.32
C CYS A 115 -7.48 -3.57 2.49
N GLY A 116 -8.36 -3.25 3.44
CA GLY A 116 -9.59 -3.98 3.69
C GLY A 116 -10.52 -3.99 2.48
N ASN A 117 -10.68 -2.85 1.78
CA ASN A 117 -11.52 -2.79 0.58
C ASN A 117 -10.99 -3.69 -0.54
N LEU A 118 -9.69 -3.65 -0.80
CA LEU A 118 -9.09 -4.51 -1.80
C LEU A 118 -9.22 -5.99 -1.41
N LEU A 119 -9.03 -6.31 -0.13
CA LEU A 119 -9.16 -7.67 0.36
C LEU A 119 -10.59 -8.19 0.21
N GLU A 120 -11.61 -7.38 0.49
CA GLU A 120 -13.01 -7.73 0.26
C GLU A 120 -13.26 -8.08 -1.21
N SER A 121 -12.80 -7.25 -2.16
CA SER A 121 -12.93 -7.55 -3.60
C SER A 121 -12.18 -8.82 -4.03
N ILE A 122 -11.03 -9.11 -3.40
CA ILE A 122 -10.31 -10.37 -3.63
C ILE A 122 -11.13 -11.55 -3.13
N LEU A 123 -11.74 -11.44 -1.95
CA LEU A 123 -12.55 -12.49 -1.34
C LEU A 123 -13.86 -12.74 -2.09
N GLU A 124 -14.48 -11.70 -2.66
CA GLU A 124 -15.65 -11.84 -3.53
C GLU A 124 -15.38 -12.74 -4.74
N SER A 125 -14.17 -12.65 -5.29
CA SER A 125 -13.70 -13.47 -6.42
C SER A 125 -13.04 -14.78 -5.99
N ARG A 126 -12.91 -15.04 -4.68
CA ARG A 126 -12.23 -16.23 -4.15
C ARG A 126 -13.17 -17.43 -4.15
N ASP A 127 -12.60 -18.58 -4.46
CA ASP A 127 -13.24 -19.88 -4.34
C ASP A 127 -13.71 -20.14 -2.89
N ASN A 128 -15.00 -20.51 -2.76
CA ASN A 128 -15.67 -20.76 -1.49
C ASN A 128 -15.14 -21.99 -0.77
N GLU A 129 -14.51 -22.94 -1.46
CA GLU A 129 -13.89 -24.10 -0.81
C GLU A 129 -12.62 -23.70 -0.05
N ARG A 130 -11.98 -22.57 -0.41
CA ARG A 130 -10.74 -22.07 0.18
C ARG A 130 -10.99 -21.05 1.30
N ARG A 131 -11.78 -21.48 2.29
CA ARG A 131 -12.33 -20.62 3.35
C ARG A 131 -11.30 -19.94 4.26
N LYS A 132 -10.20 -20.63 4.57
CA LYS A 132 -9.19 -20.16 5.53
C LYS A 132 -8.27 -19.12 4.91
N LEU A 133 -8.07 -18.01 5.61
CA LEU A 133 -7.16 -16.94 5.24
C LEU A 133 -6.42 -16.42 6.46
N VAL A 134 -5.12 -16.19 6.33
CA VAL A 134 -4.34 -15.41 7.30
C VAL A 134 -4.03 -14.04 6.71
N LEU A 135 -4.48 -12.97 7.36
CA LEU A 135 -4.16 -11.59 7.03
C LEU A 135 -3.09 -11.08 7.99
N GLN A 136 -1.88 -10.83 7.46
CA GLN A 136 -0.80 -10.17 8.20
C GLN A 136 -0.68 -8.70 7.80
N GLY A 137 -0.76 -7.80 8.78
CA GLY A 137 -0.62 -6.37 8.56
C GLY A 137 -0.65 -5.55 9.84
N ASP A 138 -0.84 -4.24 9.70
CA ASP A 138 -1.29 -3.40 10.80
C ASP A 138 -2.78 -3.72 11.06
N LEU A 139 -3.10 -4.01 12.32
CA LEU A 139 -4.47 -4.29 12.77
C LEU A 139 -5.38 -3.05 12.81
N SER A 140 -5.16 -2.09 11.92
CA SER A 140 -6.06 -0.97 11.70
C SER A 140 -7.43 -1.49 11.26
N THR A 141 -8.50 -0.98 11.85
CA THR A 141 -9.88 -1.34 11.48
C THR A 141 -10.20 -1.05 10.02
N SER A 142 -9.44 -0.16 9.37
CA SER A 142 -9.55 0.11 7.93
C SER A 142 -9.04 -1.03 7.05
N ASN A 143 -8.22 -1.93 7.60
CA ASN A 143 -7.64 -3.07 6.88
C ASN A 143 -8.39 -4.37 7.10
N LEU A 144 -9.36 -4.37 8.01
CA LEU A 144 -10.19 -5.54 8.31
C LEU A 144 -11.32 -5.67 7.30
N VAL A 145 -11.72 -6.92 7.06
CA VAL A 145 -12.96 -7.24 6.33
C VAL A 145 -14.15 -6.93 7.23
N THR A 146 -15.11 -6.20 6.69
CA THR A 146 -16.29 -5.72 7.41
C THR A 146 -17.60 -6.24 6.82
N SER A 147 -17.60 -6.73 5.59
CA SER A 147 -18.76 -7.35 4.96
C SER A 147 -19.24 -8.60 5.73
N PRO A 148 -20.48 -8.62 6.26
CA PRO A 148 -21.02 -9.77 6.98
C PRO A 148 -21.07 -11.04 6.12
N ASP A 149 -21.42 -10.91 4.84
CA ASP A 149 -21.51 -12.04 3.90
C ASP A 149 -20.14 -12.70 3.69
N LEU A 150 -19.07 -11.90 3.59
CA LEU A 150 -17.71 -12.41 3.46
C LEU A 150 -17.23 -13.05 4.76
N LEU A 151 -17.56 -12.46 5.92
CA LEU A 151 -17.22 -13.03 7.23
C LEU A 151 -17.96 -14.35 7.51
N ALA A 152 -19.16 -14.55 6.95
CA ALA A 152 -19.86 -15.83 7.01
C ALA A 152 -19.21 -16.91 6.11
N ARG A 153 -18.67 -16.49 4.96
CA ARG A 153 -18.03 -17.39 3.97
C ARG A 153 -16.61 -17.79 4.36
N PHE A 154 -15.82 -16.86 4.89
CA PHE A 154 -14.38 -17.02 5.09
C PHE A 154 -13.95 -16.96 6.56
N GLU A 155 -13.02 -17.84 6.92
CA GLU A 155 -12.37 -17.86 8.24
C GLU A 155 -11.09 -17.02 8.16
N ILE A 156 -11.18 -15.75 8.58
CA ILE A 156 -10.08 -14.79 8.47
C ILE A 156 -9.38 -14.64 9.82
N ARG A 157 -8.17 -15.18 9.92
CA ARG A 157 -7.29 -14.94 11.07
C ARG A 157 -6.41 -13.73 10.79
N CYS A 158 -6.55 -12.68 11.58
CA CYS A 158 -5.67 -11.52 11.50
C CYS A 158 -4.47 -11.71 12.43
N ILE A 159 -3.26 -11.49 11.91
CA ILE A 159 -2.02 -11.48 12.70
C ILE A 159 -1.35 -10.10 12.54
N ALA A 160 -0.74 -9.65 13.63
CA ALA A 160 -0.15 -8.31 13.68
C ALA A 160 1.31 -8.35 13.19
N CYS A 161 1.71 -7.29 12.48
CA CYS A 161 3.10 -7.11 12.09
C CYS A 161 3.89 -6.45 13.22
N THR A 162 4.98 -7.10 13.65
CA THR A 162 5.86 -6.63 14.72
C THR A 162 6.54 -5.30 14.41
N ALA A 163 6.80 -4.99 13.13
CA ALA A 163 7.36 -3.69 12.73
C ALA A 163 6.43 -2.52 13.10
N HIS A 164 5.10 -2.72 13.02
CA HIS A 164 4.12 -1.70 13.41
C HIS A 164 4.05 -1.53 14.93
N ALA A 165 4.23 -2.61 15.69
CA ALA A 165 4.36 -2.54 17.14
C ALA A 165 5.65 -1.81 17.56
N ARG A 166 6.78 -2.07 16.89
CA ARG A 166 8.09 -1.46 17.20
C ARG A 166 8.15 0.04 16.86
N ARG A 167 7.64 0.43 15.69
CA ARG A 167 7.89 1.75 15.08
C ARG A 167 7.60 2.95 16.00
N PRO A 168 6.49 3.00 16.76
CA PRO A 168 6.22 4.12 17.64
C PRO A 168 7.30 4.34 18.71
N PHE A 169 7.85 3.27 19.29
CA PHE A 169 8.91 3.38 20.31
C PHE A 169 10.20 3.99 19.75
N ALA A 170 10.51 3.74 18.47
CA ALA A 170 11.63 4.39 17.80
C ALA A 170 11.37 5.88 17.49
N LEU A 171 10.14 6.21 17.04
CA LEU A 171 9.77 7.59 16.69
C LEU A 171 9.70 8.51 17.90
N TRP A 172 9.34 7.97 19.06
CA TRP A 172 9.10 8.73 20.28
C TRP A 172 10.11 8.40 21.39
N ARG A 173 11.29 7.90 21.00
CA ARG A 173 12.34 7.48 21.95
C ARG A 173 12.71 8.58 22.94
N ASP A 174 12.70 9.84 22.53
CA ASP A 174 13.11 10.96 23.37
C ASP A 174 12.10 11.28 24.50
N GLN A 175 10.86 10.77 24.42
CA GLN A 175 9.84 10.99 25.45
C GLN A 175 10.05 10.11 26.68
N ASP A 176 10.55 8.90 26.49
CA ASP A 176 10.90 7.95 27.56
C ASP A 176 12.13 7.15 27.11
N PRO A 177 13.33 7.76 27.15
CA PRO A 177 14.53 7.16 26.54
C PRO A 177 14.86 5.82 27.18
N VAL A 178 14.72 5.69 28.50
CA VAL A 178 15.06 4.44 29.20
C VAL A 178 14.15 3.29 28.74
N ARG A 179 12.82 3.47 28.80
CA ARG A 179 11.89 2.38 28.44
C ARG A 179 11.82 2.15 26.94
N CYS A 180 11.90 3.19 26.12
CA CYS A 180 11.90 3.05 24.67
C CYS A 180 13.17 2.33 24.18
N GLU A 181 14.35 2.67 24.70
CA GLU A 181 15.57 1.94 24.35
C GLU A 181 15.46 0.48 24.76
N TYR A 182 14.97 0.19 25.97
CA TYR A 182 14.82 -1.19 26.41
C TYR A 182 13.83 -1.97 25.51
N MET A 183 12.69 -1.37 25.19
CA MET A 183 11.71 -1.94 24.25
C MET A 183 12.33 -2.23 22.88
N LEU A 184 13.14 -1.31 22.35
CA LEU A 184 13.82 -1.48 21.07
C LEU A 184 14.89 -2.58 21.11
N HIS A 185 15.58 -2.76 22.23
CA HIS A 185 16.53 -3.87 22.42
C HIS A 185 15.81 -5.23 22.41
N LEU A 186 14.64 -5.33 23.04
CA LEU A 186 13.83 -6.55 22.98
C LEU A 186 13.36 -6.83 21.54
N PHE A 187 12.87 -5.82 20.81
CA PHE A 187 12.53 -6.02 19.40
C PHE A 187 13.74 -6.37 18.51
N LEU A 188 14.93 -5.87 18.85
CA LEU A 188 16.17 -6.24 18.17
C LEU A 188 16.53 -7.71 18.41
N GLY A 189 16.43 -8.19 19.66
CA GLY A 189 16.67 -9.60 19.97
C GLY A 189 15.73 -10.54 19.19
N LEU A 190 14.45 -10.18 19.06
CA LEU A 190 13.50 -10.94 18.22
C LEU A 190 13.96 -11.01 16.76
N ALA A 191 14.50 -9.91 16.20
CA ALA A 191 15.03 -9.90 14.85
C ALA A 191 16.29 -10.76 14.72
N MET A 192 17.18 -10.71 15.72
CA MET A 192 18.39 -11.54 15.75
C MET A 192 18.07 -13.04 15.75
N HIS A 193 17.06 -13.49 16.49
CA HIS A 193 16.63 -14.89 16.45
C HIS A 193 16.17 -15.32 15.05
N GLU A 194 15.45 -14.46 14.33
CA GLU A 194 15.00 -14.75 12.97
C GLU A 194 16.15 -14.74 11.95
N ASP A 195 17.10 -13.81 12.09
CA ASP A 195 18.30 -13.77 11.26
C ASP A 195 19.17 -15.03 11.47
N GLN A 196 19.31 -15.49 12.72
CA GLN A 196 20.01 -16.74 13.03
C GLN A 196 19.29 -17.96 12.46
N LEU A 197 17.96 -18.00 12.48
CA LEU A 197 17.19 -19.07 11.83
C LEU A 197 17.47 -19.13 10.32
N ASP A 198 17.64 -17.96 9.68
CA ASP A 198 17.95 -17.89 8.26
C ASP A 198 19.41 -18.29 7.97
N GLU A 199 20.37 -17.95 8.85
CA GLU A 199 21.79 -18.31 8.73
C GLU A 199 22.05 -19.81 8.94
N PHE A 200 21.48 -20.40 10.01
CA PHE A 200 21.73 -21.79 10.39
C PHE A 200 20.74 -22.79 9.76
N GLY A 201 19.79 -22.30 8.96
CA GLY A 201 18.88 -23.11 8.17
C GLY A 201 17.48 -23.22 8.77
N ARG A 202 16.53 -22.52 8.12
CA ARG A 202 15.12 -22.51 8.49
C ARG A 202 14.45 -23.84 8.15
N ASN A 203 14.07 -24.58 9.18
CA ASN A 203 13.17 -25.73 9.09
C ASN A 203 12.15 -25.68 10.23
N GLU A 204 11.03 -26.39 10.08
CA GLU A 204 9.92 -26.37 11.05
C GLU A 204 10.37 -26.64 12.49
N ARG A 205 11.22 -27.66 12.70
CA ARG A 205 11.73 -28.02 14.03
C ARG A 205 12.55 -26.89 14.65
N ASN A 206 13.51 -26.33 13.92
CA ASN A 206 14.38 -25.27 14.42
C ASN A 206 13.58 -23.99 14.68
N VAL A 207 12.67 -23.63 13.77
CA VAL A 207 11.81 -22.45 13.91
C VAL A 207 10.96 -22.55 15.17
N LEU A 208 10.28 -23.67 15.37
CA LEU A 208 9.44 -23.86 16.55
C LEU A 208 10.25 -23.93 17.86
N ALA A 209 11.45 -24.49 17.83
CA ALA A 209 12.32 -24.54 19.01
C ALA A 209 12.78 -23.13 19.45
N VAL A 210 13.38 -22.37 18.53
CA VAL A 210 13.88 -21.01 18.81
C VAL A 210 12.72 -20.08 19.16
N ARG A 211 11.63 -20.11 18.40
CA ARG A 211 10.47 -19.25 18.66
C ARG A 211 9.75 -19.62 19.95
N GLY A 212 9.61 -20.92 20.22
CA GLY A 212 8.88 -21.45 21.37
C GLY A 212 9.56 -21.16 22.70
N ALA A 213 10.90 -21.18 22.73
CA ALA A 213 11.71 -20.88 23.91
C ALA A 213 12.08 -19.38 23.96
N GLU A 214 13.07 -18.97 23.15
CA GLU A 214 13.77 -17.70 23.29
C GLU A 214 12.91 -16.51 22.86
N SER A 215 12.27 -16.57 21.68
CA SER A 215 11.43 -15.46 21.22
C SER A 215 10.18 -15.28 22.07
N ARG A 216 9.63 -16.36 22.64
CA ARG A 216 8.45 -16.28 23.52
C ARG A 216 8.78 -15.59 24.83
N GLU A 217 9.91 -15.91 25.44
CA GLU A 217 10.39 -15.23 26.64
C GLU A 217 10.53 -13.72 26.39
N MET A 218 11.16 -13.35 25.28
CA MET A 218 11.34 -11.95 24.91
C MET A 218 10.02 -11.20 24.64
N TRP A 219 9.01 -11.89 24.08
CA TRP A 219 7.66 -11.33 23.97
C TRP A 219 7.00 -11.10 25.33
N ASN A 220 7.21 -12.00 26.30
CA ASN A 220 6.69 -11.80 27.65
C ASN A 220 7.33 -10.57 28.30
N ASP A 221 8.63 -10.35 28.10
CA ASP A 221 9.31 -9.13 28.57
C ASP A 221 8.77 -7.87 27.88
N ILE A 222 8.53 -7.93 26.57
CA ILE A 222 7.88 -6.85 25.81
C ILE A 222 6.50 -6.54 26.39
N LEU A 223 5.71 -7.56 26.74
CA LEU A 223 4.38 -7.37 27.33
C LEU A 223 4.45 -6.74 28.72
N VAL A 224 5.39 -7.17 29.56
CA VAL A 224 5.62 -6.59 30.90
C VAL A 224 6.01 -5.12 30.77
N LEU A 225 6.98 -4.81 29.91
CA LEU A 225 7.43 -3.43 29.68
C LEU A 225 6.32 -2.57 29.06
N ALA A 226 5.52 -3.11 28.14
CA ALA A 226 4.38 -2.40 27.59
C ALA A 226 3.33 -2.07 28.66
N LYS A 227 3.08 -2.96 29.62
CA LYS A 227 2.19 -2.67 30.76
C LYS A 227 2.73 -1.54 31.63
N ASP A 228 4.02 -1.58 31.98
CA ASP A 228 4.68 -0.50 32.74
C ASP A 228 4.61 0.86 32.02
N ILE A 229 4.91 0.90 30.71
CA ILE A 229 4.75 2.13 29.90
C ILE A 229 3.27 2.58 29.89
N ALA A 230 2.32 1.67 29.74
CA ALA A 230 0.90 2.01 29.68
C ALA A 230 0.34 2.54 31.03
N GLU A 231 0.95 2.18 32.16
CA GLU A 231 0.64 2.72 33.48
C GLU A 231 1.20 4.13 33.65
N GLY A 232 2.43 4.37 33.18
CA GLY A 232 3.08 5.69 33.25
C GLY A 232 2.54 6.72 32.25
N TRP A 233 1.97 6.27 31.12
CA TRP A 233 1.58 7.15 30.02
C TRP A 233 0.06 7.18 29.74
N SER A 234 -0.49 8.39 29.61
CA SER A 234 -1.91 8.62 29.29
C SER A 234 -2.32 7.99 27.96
N LYS A 235 -3.59 7.55 27.87
CA LYS A 235 -4.22 6.99 26.65
C LYS A 235 -4.21 7.95 25.46
N ALA A 236 -4.07 9.24 25.70
CA ALA A 236 -4.02 10.26 24.65
C ALA A 236 -2.61 10.46 24.06
N THR A 237 -1.55 9.98 24.74
CA THR A 237 -0.17 10.13 24.28
C THR A 237 0.19 9.05 23.28
N THR A 238 1.06 9.37 22.32
CA THR A 238 1.43 8.40 21.28
C THR A 238 2.15 7.18 21.86
N LEU A 239 2.98 7.36 22.90
CA LEU A 239 3.65 6.25 23.58
C LEU A 239 2.66 5.38 24.37
N GLY A 240 1.70 6.00 25.08
CA GLY A 240 0.63 5.28 25.76
C GLY A 240 -0.31 4.52 24.81
N VAL A 241 -0.52 5.02 23.59
CA VAL A 241 -1.25 4.30 22.52
C VAL A 241 -0.43 3.11 22.02
N ALA A 242 0.87 3.29 21.78
CA ALA A 242 1.76 2.23 21.30
C ALA A 242 1.89 1.06 22.29
N ALA A 243 2.05 1.35 23.58
CA ALA A 243 2.09 0.35 24.63
C ALA A 243 0.80 -0.48 24.68
N ARG A 244 -0.36 0.20 24.63
CA ARG A 244 -1.67 -0.47 24.60
C ARG A 244 -1.91 -1.25 23.32
N TYR A 245 -1.33 -0.85 22.19
CA TYR A 245 -1.36 -1.64 20.96
C TYR A 245 -0.70 -3.01 21.18
N VAL A 246 0.48 -3.05 21.80
CA VAL A 246 1.16 -4.31 22.15
C VAL A 246 0.29 -5.17 23.06
N ILE A 247 -0.26 -4.58 24.13
CA ILE A 247 -1.10 -5.30 25.10
C ILE A 247 -2.36 -5.88 24.43
N ASN A 248 -3.11 -5.05 23.69
CA ASN A 248 -4.39 -5.45 23.11
C ASN A 248 -4.26 -6.44 21.95
N HIS A 249 -3.07 -6.53 21.35
CA HIS A 249 -2.82 -7.36 20.19
C HIS A 249 -1.74 -8.41 20.43
N PHE A 250 -1.43 -8.72 21.70
CA PHE A 250 -0.36 -9.62 22.06
C PHE A 250 -0.49 -11.00 21.39
N ASP A 251 -1.68 -11.60 21.43
CA ASP A 251 -1.95 -12.90 20.79
C ASP A 251 -1.75 -12.85 19.26
N ALA A 252 -2.13 -11.74 18.63
CA ALA A 252 -1.96 -11.56 17.19
C ALA A 252 -0.51 -11.27 16.79
N LEU A 253 0.25 -10.59 17.67
CA LEU A 253 1.67 -10.29 17.51
C LEU A 253 2.54 -11.52 17.73
N THR A 254 2.11 -12.45 18.58
CA THR A 254 2.83 -13.69 18.94
C THR A 254 2.37 -14.91 18.15
N ALA A 255 1.33 -14.79 17.33
CA ALA A 255 0.80 -15.90 16.52
C ALA A 255 1.85 -16.61 15.64
N TYR A 256 2.91 -15.91 15.22
CA TYR A 256 3.99 -16.49 14.41
C TYR A 256 4.92 -17.43 15.20
N LEU A 257 4.90 -17.38 16.52
CA LEU A 257 5.68 -18.26 17.38
C LEU A 257 5.23 -19.72 17.26
N ASP A 258 3.96 -19.93 16.92
CA ASP A 258 3.31 -21.25 16.86
C ASP A 258 3.08 -21.76 15.43
N ASP A 259 3.39 -20.97 14.41
CA ASP A 259 3.23 -21.36 13.00
C ASP A 259 4.49 -21.00 12.20
N PRO A 260 5.31 -21.99 11.79
CA PRO A 260 6.59 -21.75 11.13
C PRO A 260 6.44 -21.12 9.74
N ARG A 261 5.21 -21.07 9.20
CA ARG A 261 4.91 -20.44 7.90
C ARG A 261 4.64 -18.94 8.02
N LEU A 262 4.40 -18.45 9.23
CA LEU A 262 4.18 -17.04 9.51
C LEU A 262 5.51 -16.36 9.79
N GLU A 263 5.64 -15.13 9.31
CA GLU A 263 6.78 -14.27 9.60
C GLU A 263 6.40 -13.28 10.70
N PRO A 264 7.35 -12.81 11.53
CA PRO A 264 7.07 -11.75 12.50
C PRO A 264 6.78 -10.41 11.83
N THR A 265 7.43 -10.14 10.69
CA THR A 265 7.26 -8.88 9.95
C THR A 265 6.68 -9.15 8.57
N ASN A 266 5.95 -8.17 8.04
CA ASN A 266 5.60 -8.14 6.62
C ASN A 266 6.73 -7.52 5.76
N SER A 267 7.99 -7.59 6.20
CA SER A 267 9.13 -6.85 5.63
C SER A 267 9.41 -7.16 4.15
N LEU A 268 9.09 -8.38 3.68
CA LEU A 268 9.15 -8.70 2.25
C LEU A 268 8.18 -7.82 1.45
N ARG A 269 6.97 -7.57 2.00
CA ARG A 269 5.94 -6.71 1.41
C ARG A 269 6.32 -5.23 1.50
N GLU A 270 6.93 -4.81 2.61
CA GLU A 270 7.43 -3.43 2.75
C GLU A 270 8.58 -3.16 1.78
N ARG A 271 9.61 -4.02 1.70
CA ARG A 271 10.72 -3.91 0.74
C ARG A 271 10.23 -3.94 -0.70
N ALA A 272 9.28 -4.80 -1.01
CA ALA A 272 8.59 -4.85 -2.30
C ALA A 272 7.91 -3.51 -2.64
N THR A 273 7.18 -2.92 -1.70
CA THR A 273 6.52 -1.63 -1.87
C THR A 273 7.52 -0.49 -2.09
N TYR A 274 8.63 -0.47 -1.33
CA TYR A 274 9.69 0.52 -1.49
C TYR A 274 10.38 0.44 -2.86
N ARG A 275 10.68 -0.76 -3.35
CA ARG A 275 11.29 -0.95 -4.69
C ARG A 275 10.40 -0.41 -5.79
N GLU A 276 9.09 -0.65 -5.71
CA GLU A 276 8.13 -0.15 -6.70
C GLU A 276 7.97 1.37 -6.61
N ALA A 277 7.86 1.94 -5.40
CA ALA A 277 7.82 3.38 -5.20
C ALA A 277 9.08 4.09 -5.76
N HIS A 278 10.26 3.52 -5.52
CA HIS A 278 11.52 4.03 -6.05
C HIS A 278 11.60 3.91 -7.58
N ARG A 279 11.15 2.79 -8.17
CA ARG A 279 11.09 2.63 -9.64
C ARG A 279 10.19 3.67 -10.30
N ARG A 280 9.05 4.00 -9.68
CA ARG A 280 8.13 5.05 -10.17
C ARG A 280 8.74 6.44 -10.12
N GLN A 281 9.50 6.77 -9.07
CA GLN A 281 10.21 8.05 -8.99
C GLN A 281 11.26 8.21 -10.10
N LEU A 282 11.91 7.12 -10.51
CA LEU A 282 12.89 7.14 -11.60
C LEU A 282 12.26 7.24 -13.01
N HIS A 283 10.98 6.87 -13.17
CA HIS A 283 10.27 6.87 -14.46
C HIS A 283 9.32 8.06 -14.65
N VAL A 284 9.27 9.02 -13.71
CA VAL A 284 8.61 10.30 -14.00
C VAL A 284 9.46 11.00 -15.06
N PRO A 285 8.96 11.22 -16.29
CA PRO A 285 9.68 12.02 -17.26
C PRO A 285 9.94 13.36 -16.60
N GLN A 286 11.20 13.76 -16.46
CA GLN A 286 11.50 15.11 -16.00
C GLN A 286 10.81 16.05 -16.98
N GLN A 287 9.70 16.68 -16.57
CA GLN A 287 9.07 17.69 -17.40
C GLN A 287 10.17 18.71 -17.71
N PRO A 288 10.39 19.05 -18.99
CA PRO A 288 11.41 20.02 -19.35
C PRO A 288 11.13 21.27 -18.54
N ARG A 289 12.09 21.65 -17.69
CA ARG A 289 11.98 22.83 -16.84
C ARG A 289 11.64 23.99 -17.77
N ARG A 290 10.42 24.52 -17.67
CA ARG A 290 10.06 25.75 -18.40
C ARG A 290 11.14 26.78 -18.07
N PRO A 291 11.80 27.39 -19.07
CA PRO A 291 12.77 28.43 -18.80
C PRO A 291 12.07 29.49 -17.96
N LEU A 292 12.67 29.82 -16.82
CA LEU A 292 12.24 30.92 -15.96
C LEU A 292 12.13 32.16 -16.85
N ARG A 293 10.90 32.56 -17.18
CA ARG A 293 10.66 33.87 -17.79
C ARG A 293 11.20 34.89 -16.81
N ALA A 294 12.26 35.59 -17.20
CA ALA A 294 12.78 36.72 -16.47
C ALA A 294 11.62 37.68 -16.19
N ARG A 295 11.22 37.79 -14.92
CA ARG A 295 10.32 38.85 -14.47
C ARG A 295 11.03 40.16 -14.78
N ARG A 296 10.57 40.88 -15.81
CA ARG A 296 10.91 42.29 -15.99
C ARG A 296 10.38 43.00 -14.75
N GLY A 297 11.29 43.37 -13.85
CA GLY A 297 10.99 44.20 -12.71
C GLY A 297 10.52 45.56 -13.20
N THR A 298 9.26 45.89 -12.94
CA THR A 298 8.77 47.25 -13.00
C THR A 298 9.34 47.98 -11.79
N HIS A 299 10.37 48.80 -12.01
CA HIS A 299 10.84 49.77 -11.02
C HIS A 299 9.70 50.75 -10.71
N HIS A 300 9.17 50.68 -9.50
CA HIS A 300 8.43 51.80 -8.91
C HIS A 300 9.44 52.71 -8.18
N PRO A 301 9.47 54.01 -8.48
CA PRO A 301 10.30 54.96 -7.74
C PRO A 301 9.76 55.15 -6.32
N PRO A 302 10.63 55.37 -5.32
CA PRO A 302 10.22 55.61 -3.95
C PRO A 302 9.60 57.00 -3.81
N ASP A 303 8.39 57.02 -3.26
CA ASP A 303 7.66 58.21 -2.86
C ASP A 303 8.36 58.90 -1.68
N ARG A 304 8.60 60.21 -1.81
CA ARG A 304 9.20 61.06 -0.78
C ARG A 304 8.09 61.89 -0.12
N GLY A 305 7.63 61.48 1.05
CA GLY A 305 6.96 62.35 2.03
C GLY A 305 7.53 62.01 3.41
N GLY A 306 8.22 62.91 4.12
CA GLY A 306 7.64 64.13 4.71
C GLY A 306 6.71 63.70 5.85
N GLY A 307 7.05 63.69 7.14
CA GLY A 307 7.77 64.68 7.93
C GLY A 307 6.82 65.20 9.03
N ARG A 308 7.34 65.37 10.27
CA ARG A 308 6.71 65.94 11.50
C ARG A 308 5.84 64.98 12.31
N ARG A 309 5.78 65.04 13.65
CA ARG A 309 6.64 65.39 14.80
C ARG A 309 5.85 64.87 16.04
N PRO A 310 6.50 64.66 17.19
CA PRO A 310 5.88 64.08 18.38
C PRO A 310 5.22 65.13 19.27
N GLY A 311 4.21 64.74 20.05
CA GLY A 311 3.64 65.55 21.10
C GLY A 311 2.93 64.68 22.13
N ALA A 312 3.53 64.66 23.33
CA ALA A 312 3.01 64.40 24.68
C ALA A 312 2.01 63.25 24.91
#